data_AF-A0A6N9BEH3-F1
#
_entry.id   AF-A0A6N9BEH3-F1
#
_cell.length_a   1.000
_cell.length_b   1.000
_cell.length_c   1.000
_cell.angle_alpha   90.00
_cell.angle_beta   90.00
_cell.angle_gamma   90.00
#
_symmetry.space_group_name_H-M   'P 1'
#
loop_
_entity.id
_entity.type
_entity.pdbx_description
1 polymer ?
#
loop_
_entity_poly.entity_id
_entity_poly.type
_entity_poly.pdbx_seq_one_letter_code
_entity_poly.pdbx_strand_id
1 'polypeptide(L)'
;MLAIELPPEAEARLDAVARAAGRTKAACARDAILEYLDDMEDLRIAEQRLADNRAGRSQSVPLEDVMRRYGLNATASSQGSTTIP
;
A
#
# COMPACT_ATOMS: atom_id res chain seq x y z
N MET A 1 -16.34 -19.36 -11.09
CA MET A 1 -15.45 -20.15 -10.21
C MET A 1 -14.12 -20.27 -10.91
N LEU A 2 -13.04 -19.79 -10.29
CA LEU A 2 -11.69 -19.78 -10.84
C LEU A 2 -10.88 -20.86 -10.12
N ALA A 3 -10.29 -21.79 -10.87
CA ALA A 3 -9.36 -22.78 -10.34
C ALA A 3 -7.94 -22.37 -10.72
N ILE A 4 -7.04 -22.32 -9.74
CA ILE A 4 -5.66 -21.87 -9.92
C ILE A 4 -4.76 -22.98 -9.36
N GLU A 5 -3.80 -23.42 -10.15
CA GLU A 5 -2.74 -24.31 -9.69
C GLU A 5 -1.60 -23.45 -9.12
N LEU A 6 -1.25 -23.71 -7.87
CA LEU A 6 -0.16 -23.03 -7.20
C LEU A 6 1.06 -23.97 -7.12
N PRO A 7 2.29 -23.44 -7.30
CA PRO A 7 3.49 -24.17 -6.97
C PRO A 7 3.46 -24.66 -5.50
N PRO A 8 4.03 -25.83 -5.18
CA PRO A 8 3.97 -26.41 -3.83
C PRO A 8 4.44 -25.45 -2.72
N GLU A 9 5.48 -24.66 -2.99
CA GLU A 9 6.01 -23.66 -2.04
C GLU A 9 5.01 -22.53 -1.77
N ALA A 10 4.30 -22.06 -2.80
CA ALA A 10 3.30 -21.01 -2.66
C ALA A 10 2.07 -21.53 -1.89
N GLU A 11 1.65 -22.77 -2.15
CA GLU A 11 0.55 -23.38 -1.42
C GLU A 11 0.89 -23.57 0.07
N ALA A 12 2.11 -24.01 0.39
CA ALA A 12 2.56 -24.15 1.77
C ALA A 12 2.58 -22.81 2.52
N ARG A 13 3.04 -21.73 1.85
CA ARG A 13 3.00 -20.37 2.40
C ARG A 13 1.57 -19.89 2.63
N LEU A 14 0.68 -20.09 1.67
CA LEU A 14 -0.74 -19.73 1.79
C LEU A 14 -1.41 -20.48 2.96
N ASP A 15 -1.10 -21.77 3.14
CA ASP A 15 -1.60 -22.56 4.27
C ASP A 15 -1.13 -21.99 5.61
N ALA A 16 0.16 -21.66 5.73
CA ALA A 16 0.70 -21.08 6.95
C ALA A 16 0.04 -19.74 7.31
N VAL A 17 -0.13 -18.84 6.32
CA VAL A 17 -0.81 -17.55 6.50
C VAL A 17 -2.27 -17.76 6.90
N ALA A 18 -2.98 -18.66 6.22
CA ALA A 18 -4.39 -18.96 6.51
C ALA A 18 -4.56 -19.49 7.94
N ARG A 19 -3.70 -20.43 8.36
CA ARG A 19 -3.72 -20.98 9.72
C ARG A 19 -3.42 -19.92 10.78
N ALA A 20 -2.40 -19.09 10.57
CA ALA A 20 -2.05 -18.01 11.50
C ALA A 20 -3.18 -16.98 11.64
N ALA A 21 -3.90 -16.70 10.55
CA ALA A 21 -5.04 -15.79 10.56
C ALA A 21 -6.36 -16.43 11.05
N GLY A 22 -6.41 -17.75 11.26
CA GLY A 22 -7.65 -18.46 11.57
C GLY A 22 -8.68 -18.45 10.42
N ARG A 23 -8.22 -18.37 9.17
CA ARG A 23 -9.06 -18.24 7.95
C ARG A 23 -8.83 -19.42 7.01
N THR A 24 -9.74 -19.61 6.06
CA THR A 24 -9.57 -20.64 5.00
C THR A 24 -8.55 -20.20 3.95
N LYS A 25 -7.84 -21.15 3.34
CA LYS A 25 -6.94 -20.89 2.20
C LYS A 25 -7.62 -20.09 1.08
N ALA A 26 -8.86 -20.46 0.74
CA ALA A 26 -9.64 -19.80 -0.31
C ALA A 26 -9.95 -18.33 0.02
N ALA A 27 -10.22 -18.01 1.29
CA ALA A 27 -10.44 -16.63 1.71
C ALA A 27 -9.15 -15.80 1.60
N CYS A 28 -8.02 -16.33 2.08
CA CYS A 28 -6.75 -15.63 1.97
C CYS A 28 -6.29 -15.47 0.51
N ALA A 29 -6.49 -16.49 -0.34
CA ALA A 29 -6.16 -16.41 -1.75
C ALA A 29 -7.00 -15.35 -2.48
N ARG A 30 -8.31 -15.30 -2.20
CA ARG A 30 -9.18 -14.28 -2.77
C ARG A 30 -8.73 -12.89 -2.36
N ASP A 31 -8.47 -12.67 -1.07
CA ASP A 31 -8.08 -11.37 -0.57
C ASP A 31 -6.72 -10.92 -1.16
N ALA A 32 -5.75 -11.84 -1.30
CA ALA A 32 -4.47 -11.56 -1.96
C ALA A 32 -4.63 -11.17 -3.45
N ILE A 33 -5.58 -11.80 -4.16
CA ILE A 33 -5.88 -11.42 -5.56
C ILE A 33 -6.49 -10.02 -5.61
N LEU A 34 -7.42 -9.71 -4.69
CA LEU A 34 -8.05 -8.38 -4.64
C LEU A 34 -7.01 -7.30 -4.33
N GLU A 35 -6.16 -7.51 -3.32
CA GLU A 35 -5.08 -6.60 -2.95
C GLU A 35 -4.11 -6.38 -4.12
N TYR A 36 -3.74 -7.44 -4.84
CA TYR A 36 -2.89 -7.31 -6.03
C TYR A 36 -3.56 -6.50 -7.16
N LEU A 37 -4.88 -6.66 -7.36
CA LEU A 37 -5.62 -5.87 -8.35
C LEU A 37 -5.68 -4.39 -7.97
N ASP A 38 -5.95 -4.10 -6.69
CA ASP A 38 -5.99 -2.75 -6.16
C ASP A 38 -4.62 -2.07 -6.29
N ASP A 39 -3.54 -2.75 -5.89
CA ASP A 39 -2.15 -2.27 -6.04
C ASP A 39 -1.81 -1.96 -7.50
N MET A 40 -2.32 -2.78 -8.43
CA MET A 40 -2.07 -2.58 -9.86
C MET A 40 -2.83 -1.39 -10.44
N GLU A 41 -4.04 -1.16 -9.97
CA GLU A 41 -4.81 0.03 -10.34
C GLU A 41 -4.15 1.30 -9.79
N ASP A 42 -3.70 1.27 -8.54
CA ASP A 42 -2.98 2.38 -7.90
C ASP A 42 -1.67 2.71 -8.62
N LEU A 43 -0.88 1.70 -8.98
CA LEU A 43 0.35 1.90 -9.76
C LEU A 43 0.03 2.57 -11.09
N ARG A 44 -0.98 2.08 -11.82
CA ARG A 44 -1.38 2.64 -13.11
C ARG A 44 -1.81 4.11 -12.99
N ILE A 45 -2.53 4.47 -11.92
CA ILE A 45 -2.91 5.87 -11.65
C ILE A 45 -1.67 6.72 -11.37
N ALA A 46 -0.72 6.22 -10.57
CA ALA A 46 0.52 6.92 -10.28
C ALA A 46 1.36 7.16 -11.54
N GLU A 47 1.52 6.13 -12.39
CA GLU A 47 2.24 6.22 -13.66
C GLU A 47 1.61 7.23 -14.60
N GLN A 48 0.27 7.22 -14.73
CA GLN A 48 -0.46 8.18 -15.56
C GLN A 48 -0.23 9.62 -15.06
N ARG A 49 -0.34 9.86 -13.75
CA ARG A 49 -0.09 11.18 -13.16
C ARG A 49 1.33 11.67 -13.40
N LEU A 50 2.32 10.77 -13.29
CA LEU A 50 3.71 11.10 -13.57
C LEU A 50 3.93 11.43 -15.05
N ALA A 51 3.30 10.67 -15.95
CA ALA A 51 3.37 10.93 -17.39
C ALA A 51 2.74 12.28 -17.75
N ASP A 52 1.58 12.61 -17.17
CA ASP A 52 0.94 13.91 -17.36
C ASP A 52 1.78 15.07 -16.83
N ASN A 53 2.44 14.87 -15.68
CA ASN A 53 3.33 15.88 -15.11
C ASN A 53 4.54 16.15 -16.01
N ARG A 54 5.18 15.07 -16.50
CA ARG A 54 6.31 15.16 -17.43
C ARG A 54 5.92 15.78 -18.78
N ALA A 55 4.69 15.55 -19.23
CA ALA A 55 4.16 16.15 -20.45
C ALA A 55 3.61 17.58 -20.26
N GLY A 56 3.72 18.16 -19.06
CA GLY A 56 3.22 19.49 -18.75
C GLY A 56 1.69 19.60 -18.71
N ARG A 57 0.96 18.47 -18.71
CA ARG A 57 -0.50 18.42 -18.60
C ARG A 57 -0.99 18.50 -17.15
N SER A 58 -0.10 18.33 -16.18
CA SER A 58 -0.38 18.51 -14.75
C SER A 58 0.76 19.26 -14.05
N GLN A 59 0.43 20.00 -13.00
CA GLN A 59 1.41 20.77 -12.21
C GLN A 59 1.69 20.09 -10.88
N SER A 60 2.94 20.18 -10.43
CA SER A 60 3.30 19.83 -9.06
C SER A 60 2.97 20.99 -8.12
N VAL A 61 2.67 20.65 -6.87
CA VAL A 61 2.50 21.63 -5.79
C VAL A 61 3.64 21.42 -4.80
N PRO A 62 4.31 22.48 -4.32
CA PRO A 62 5.32 22.35 -3.27
C PRO A 62 4.76 21.64 -2.03
N LEU A 63 5.55 20.75 -1.42
CA LEU A 63 5.12 20.01 -0.24
C LEU A 63 4.70 20.94 0.91
N GLU A 64 5.37 22.07 1.10
CA GLU A 64 5.03 23.06 2.12
C GLU A 64 3.58 23.56 1.97
N ASP A 65 3.15 23.85 0.74
CA ASP A 65 1.80 24.36 0.48
C ASP A 65 0.74 23.28 0.71
N VAL A 66 1.06 22.02 0.38
CA VAL A 66 0.20 20.86 0.71
C VAL A 66 0.07 20.72 2.22
N MET A 67 1.18 20.76 2.96
CA MET A 67 1.17 20.66 4.42
C MET A 67 0.38 21.80 5.05
N ARG A 68 0.57 23.04 4.59
CA ARG A 68 -0.18 24.22 5.03
C ARG A 68 -1.68 24.07 4.79
N ARG A 69 -2.07 23.56 3.61
CA ARG A 69 -3.47 23.35 3.23
C ARG A 69 -4.19 22.33 4.11
N TYR A 70 -3.48 21.31 4.59
CA TYR A 70 -4.04 20.25 5.43
C TYR A 70 -3.67 20.36 6.92
N GLY A 71 -3.01 21.45 7.34
CA GLY A 71 -2.62 21.68 8.73
C GLY A 71 -1.59 20.68 9.28
N LEU A 72 -0.73 20.13 8.41
CA LEU A 72 0.29 19.12 8.74
C LEU A 72 1.66 19.71 9.10
N ASN A 73 1.79 21.03 9.09
CA ASN A 73 2.98 21.76 9.48
C ASN A 73 3.19 21.67 11.00
N ALA A 74 4.15 20.84 11.40
CA ALA A 74 4.46 20.54 12.78
C ALA A 74 4.83 21.82 13.57
N THR A 75 4.01 22.18 14.54
CA THR A 75 4.54 22.67 15.81
C THR A 75 5.17 21.47 16.49
N ALA A 76 6.51 21.43 16.51
CA ALA A 76 7.27 20.51 17.33
C ALA A 76 6.82 20.66 18.79
N SER A 77 6.05 19.71 19.29
CA SER A 77 5.93 19.49 20.73
C SER A 77 7.25 18.85 21.16
N SER A 78 8.20 19.70 21.55
CA SER A 78 9.27 19.31 22.46
C SER A 78 8.65 18.86 23.79
N GLN A 79 9.46 18.18 24.60
CA GLN A 79 9.21 17.61 25.94
C GLN A 79 8.88 16.11 25.93
N GLY A 80 9.95 15.34 26.05
CA GLY A 80 9.92 13.90 26.26
C GLY A 80 11.31 13.30 26.19
N SER A 81 12.26 13.87 26.96
CA SER A 81 13.52 13.20 27.26
C SER A 81 13.22 11.84 27.89
N THR A 82 13.57 10.76 27.22
CA THR A 82 13.78 9.46 27.86
C THR A 82 15.00 8.84 27.21
N THR A 83 16.14 9.11 27.83
CA THR A 83 17.30 8.23 27.83
C THR A 83 16.84 6.81 28.14
N ILE A 84 16.99 5.90 27.19
CA ILE A 84 16.89 4.46 27.43
C ILE A 84 18.32 3.96 27.65
N PRO A 85 18.61 3.23 28.75
CA PRO A 85 19.93 2.65 29.01
C PRO A 85 20.32 1.57 28.00
#